data_AF-A0A957WZ57-F1
#
_entry.id   AF-A0A957WZ57-F1
#
_cell.length_a   1.000
_cell.length_b   1.000
_cell.length_c   1.000
_cell.angle_alpha   90.00
_cell.angle_beta   90.00
_cell.angle_gamma   90.00
#
_symmetry.space_group_name_H-M   'P 1'
#
loop_
_entity.id
_entity.type
_entity.pdbx_description
1 polymer ?
#
loop_
_entity_poly.entity_id
_entity_poly.type
_entity_poly.pdbx_seq_one_letter_code
_entity_poly.pdbx_strand_id
1 'polypeptide(L)'
;QKADGWVVALYDPAAVQQCFAAGIGATLDLTVGGKVDDMHGHPQAVAGRVRALCDGTFEEHQRRHGGRRYHDQGLTAVIEVNRPAPGKGGLILLNSNRTPPMSIHELTCAGIVPEQQKILVAKGAVAPRAAYEPVCQQIIEVDTAGATSISIPQEQYHLARQTLYEWNR
;
A
#
# COMPACT_ATOMS: atom_id res chain seq x y z
N GLN A 1 -6.61 -1.85 -16.81
CA GLN A 1 -5.61 -2.94 -16.76
C GLN A 1 -6.34 -4.29 -16.60
N LYS A 2 -5.75 -5.43 -16.98
CA LYS A 2 -6.41 -6.76 -16.91
C LYS A 2 -6.08 -7.57 -15.64
N ALA A 3 -5.33 -7.01 -14.70
CA ALA A 3 -4.99 -7.65 -13.43
C ALA A 3 -6.26 -7.97 -12.60
N ASP A 4 -6.21 -9.04 -11.83
CA ASP A 4 -7.35 -9.56 -11.09
C ASP A 4 -6.88 -10.16 -9.76
N GLY A 5 -7.70 -10.04 -8.71
CA GLY A 5 -7.38 -10.52 -7.37
C GLY A 5 -6.15 -9.86 -6.77
N TRP A 6 -6.02 -8.54 -6.84
CA TRP A 6 -4.88 -7.81 -6.29
C TRP A 6 -5.27 -7.00 -5.06
N VAL A 7 -4.32 -6.74 -4.17
CA VAL A 7 -4.47 -5.79 -3.07
C VAL A 7 -3.27 -4.86 -2.95
N VAL A 8 -3.54 -3.59 -2.64
CA VAL A 8 -2.51 -2.58 -2.32
C VAL A 8 -2.95 -1.75 -1.11
N ALA A 9 -2.01 -1.48 -0.21
CA ALA A 9 -2.20 -0.55 0.90
C ALA A 9 -1.70 0.85 0.51
N LEU A 10 -2.47 1.88 0.83
CA LEU A 10 -2.18 3.28 0.52
C LEU A 10 -2.48 4.19 1.72
N TYR A 11 -1.56 5.11 1.98
CA TYR A 11 -1.79 6.23 2.89
C TYR A 11 -2.64 7.30 2.22
N ASP A 12 -3.86 7.45 2.71
CA ASP A 12 -4.81 8.44 2.22
C ASP A 12 -5.90 8.78 3.26
N PRO A 13 -5.57 9.63 4.26
CA PRO A 13 -6.51 9.99 5.32
C PRO A 13 -7.80 10.63 4.79
N ALA A 14 -7.72 11.41 3.71
CA ALA A 14 -8.89 12.08 3.12
C ALA A 14 -9.85 11.07 2.48
N ALA A 15 -9.34 10.04 1.80
CA ALA A 15 -10.17 8.99 1.25
C ALA A 15 -10.76 8.09 2.36
N VAL A 16 -9.99 7.80 3.43
CA VAL A 16 -10.51 7.11 4.62
C VAL A 16 -11.73 7.86 5.20
N GLN A 17 -11.63 9.16 5.42
CA GLN A 17 -12.75 9.95 5.97
C GLN A 17 -14.00 9.88 5.08
N GLN A 18 -13.84 9.93 3.76
CA GLN A 18 -14.96 9.77 2.83
C GLN A 18 -15.61 8.38 2.93
N CYS A 19 -14.80 7.32 3.06
CA CYS A 19 -15.32 5.96 3.23
C CYS A 19 -16.08 5.79 4.55
N PHE A 20 -15.56 6.36 5.64
CA PHE A 20 -16.21 6.33 6.96
C PHE A 20 -17.53 7.11 6.96
N ALA A 21 -17.56 8.28 6.31
CA ALA A 21 -18.78 9.08 6.19
C ALA A 21 -19.87 8.36 5.36
N ALA A 22 -19.47 7.62 4.31
CA ALA A 22 -20.41 6.90 3.45
C ALA A 22 -20.88 5.57 4.04
N GLY A 23 -20.03 4.89 4.80
CA GLY A 23 -20.33 3.61 5.44
C GLY A 23 -20.12 2.39 4.53
N ILE A 24 -20.12 1.21 5.16
CA ILE A 24 -19.96 -0.08 4.47
C ILE A 24 -21.12 -0.30 3.48
N GLY A 25 -20.79 -0.76 2.27
CA GLY A 25 -21.73 -1.02 1.19
C GLY A 25 -21.97 0.15 0.24
N ALA A 26 -21.59 1.37 0.62
CA ALA A 26 -21.68 2.54 -0.25
C ALA A 26 -20.70 2.43 -1.43
N THR A 27 -21.12 2.97 -2.59
CA THR A 27 -20.26 3.15 -3.77
C THR A 27 -19.82 4.60 -3.84
N LEU A 28 -18.51 4.82 -4.07
CA LEU A 28 -17.89 6.14 -4.11
C LEU A 28 -17.00 6.27 -5.34
N ASP A 29 -16.94 7.49 -5.87
CA ASP A 29 -15.88 7.93 -6.77
C ASP A 29 -14.83 8.67 -5.93
N LEU A 30 -13.66 8.07 -5.80
CA LEU A 30 -12.56 8.56 -4.99
C LEU A 30 -11.38 8.94 -5.87
N THR A 31 -10.59 9.89 -5.41
CA THR A 31 -9.23 10.11 -5.91
C THR A 31 -8.27 9.64 -4.83
N VAL A 32 -7.44 8.63 -5.11
CA VAL A 32 -6.62 7.93 -4.10
C VAL A 32 -5.12 7.95 -4.43
N GLY A 33 -4.29 8.03 -3.38
CA GLY A 33 -2.83 7.95 -3.48
C GLY A 33 -2.19 9.17 -4.18
N GLY A 34 -0.85 9.26 -4.20
CA GLY A 34 -0.12 10.31 -4.95
C GLY A 34 -0.37 11.75 -4.51
N LYS A 35 -0.84 11.98 -3.27
CA LYS A 35 -1.23 13.31 -2.76
C LYS A 35 -0.12 14.02 -1.96
N VAL A 36 1.02 13.37 -1.76
CA VAL A 36 2.09 13.88 -0.88
C VAL A 36 3.08 14.74 -1.66
N ASP A 37 3.49 14.26 -2.83
CA ASP A 37 4.44 14.90 -3.74
C ASP A 37 4.19 14.35 -5.17
N ASP A 38 5.03 14.76 -6.12
CA ASP A 38 5.00 14.35 -7.52
C ASP A 38 5.91 13.15 -7.85
N MET A 39 6.63 12.60 -6.87
CA MET A 39 7.59 11.50 -7.09
C MET A 39 6.90 10.15 -7.21
N HIS A 40 5.69 10.00 -6.66
CA HIS A 40 5.00 8.72 -6.50
C HIS A 40 3.92 8.45 -7.56
N GLY A 41 3.86 9.27 -8.61
CA GLY A 41 2.81 9.27 -9.62
C GLY A 41 1.60 10.12 -9.23
N HIS A 42 0.71 10.35 -10.20
CA HIS A 42 -0.49 11.16 -9.99
C HIS A 42 -1.55 10.42 -9.16
N PRO A 43 -2.38 11.15 -8.37
CA PRO A 43 -3.57 10.57 -7.76
C PRO A 43 -4.45 9.85 -8.79
N GLN A 44 -5.01 8.71 -8.40
CA GLN A 44 -5.79 7.85 -9.29
C GLN A 44 -7.28 7.95 -8.97
N ALA A 45 -8.10 8.18 -10.00
CA ALA A 45 -9.55 8.11 -9.89
C ALA A 45 -9.99 6.64 -9.79
N VAL A 46 -10.80 6.33 -8.77
CA VAL A 46 -11.28 4.98 -8.46
C VAL A 46 -12.76 5.04 -8.12
N ALA A 47 -13.57 4.35 -8.91
CA ALA A 47 -14.95 4.01 -8.55
C ALA A 47 -14.94 2.67 -7.81
N GLY A 48 -15.52 2.60 -6.61
CA GLY A 48 -15.52 1.36 -5.84
C GLY A 48 -16.49 1.35 -4.68
N ARG A 49 -16.68 0.17 -4.10
CA ARG A 49 -17.58 -0.08 -2.99
C ARG A 49 -16.82 -0.22 -1.68
N VAL A 50 -17.27 0.45 -0.63
CA VAL A 50 -16.72 0.28 0.73
C VAL A 50 -17.04 -1.13 1.22
N ARG A 51 -16.01 -1.96 1.39
CA ARG A 51 -16.13 -3.37 1.79
C ARG A 51 -16.01 -3.55 3.30
N ALA A 52 -15.12 -2.79 3.94
CA ALA A 52 -14.86 -2.86 5.37
C ALA A 52 -14.34 -1.53 5.91
N LEU A 53 -14.58 -1.27 7.19
CA LEU A 53 -14.06 -0.15 7.97
C LEU A 53 -13.55 -0.71 9.31
N CYS A 54 -12.36 -0.32 9.76
CA CYS A 54 -11.81 -0.73 11.06
C CYS A 54 -10.93 0.37 11.68
N ASP A 55 -10.58 0.20 12.96
CA ASP A 55 -9.70 1.13 13.69
C ASP A 55 -8.21 1.01 13.30
N GLY A 56 -7.86 -0.01 12.52
CA GLY A 56 -6.52 -0.23 11.99
C GLY A 56 -5.48 -0.69 13.02
N THR A 57 -5.90 -1.14 14.20
CA THR A 57 -4.97 -1.68 15.19
C THR A 57 -4.74 -3.17 14.95
N PHE A 58 -3.50 -3.63 15.13
CA PHE A 58 -3.17 -5.06 15.00
C PHE A 58 -1.92 -5.47 15.77
N GLU A 59 -1.82 -6.77 16.07
CA GLU A 59 -0.65 -7.40 16.66
C GLU A 59 0.18 -8.17 15.62
N GLU A 60 1.50 -8.04 15.68
CA GLU A 60 2.46 -8.89 14.99
C GLU A 60 2.97 -9.95 15.96
N HIS A 61 2.69 -11.21 15.64
CA HIS A 61 3.04 -12.35 16.48
C HIS A 61 4.42 -12.91 16.20
N GLN A 62 5.02 -12.57 15.05
CA GLN A 62 6.35 -13.00 14.64
C GLN A 62 7.43 -12.00 15.07
N ARG A 63 8.65 -12.47 15.25
CA ARG A 63 9.81 -11.61 15.57
C ARG A 63 10.34 -10.92 14.30
N ARG A 64 9.60 -9.93 13.81
CA ARG A 64 9.98 -9.12 12.64
C ARG A 64 10.40 -7.71 13.07
N HIS A 65 11.33 -7.09 12.34
CA HIS A 65 11.67 -5.66 12.45
C HIS A 65 11.87 -5.17 13.89
N GLY A 66 12.77 -5.82 14.62
CA GLY A 66 13.07 -5.46 16.02
C GLY A 66 12.03 -5.94 17.03
N GLY A 67 11.09 -6.81 16.64
CA GLY A 67 10.10 -7.40 17.53
C GLY A 67 8.95 -6.45 17.88
N ARG A 68 8.70 -5.43 17.06
CA ARG A 68 7.55 -4.52 17.25
C ARG A 68 6.26 -5.33 17.14
N ARG A 69 5.56 -5.44 18.28
CA ARG A 69 4.34 -6.22 18.40
C ARG A 69 3.07 -5.44 18.08
N TYR A 70 2.93 -4.22 18.59
CA TYR A 70 1.71 -3.43 18.43
C TYR A 70 1.86 -2.39 17.33
N HIS A 71 0.88 -2.37 16.42
CA HIS A 71 0.83 -1.47 15.27
C HIS A 71 -0.52 -0.78 15.19
N ASP A 72 -0.51 0.42 14.62
CA ASP A 72 -1.66 1.28 14.46
C ASP A 72 -1.54 1.99 13.11
N GLN A 73 -2.34 1.57 12.14
CA GLN A 73 -2.46 2.23 10.82
C GLN A 73 -3.59 3.27 10.77
N GLY A 74 -4.17 3.59 11.93
CA GLY A 74 -5.31 4.47 12.09
C GLY A 74 -6.58 3.91 11.46
N LEU A 75 -7.65 4.71 11.48
CA LEU A 75 -8.87 4.41 10.75
C LEU A 75 -8.54 3.92 9.33
N THR A 76 -9.08 2.76 8.99
CA THR A 76 -8.74 2.02 7.79
C THR A 76 -10.00 1.63 7.05
N ALA A 77 -9.99 1.81 5.74
CA ALA A 77 -11.10 1.44 4.85
C ALA A 77 -10.62 0.51 3.75
N VAL A 78 -11.44 -0.48 3.39
CA VAL A 78 -11.19 -1.35 2.24
C VAL A 78 -12.17 -0.99 1.14
N ILE A 79 -11.63 -0.61 -0.02
CA ILE A 79 -12.41 -0.36 -1.24
C ILE A 79 -12.26 -1.55 -2.18
N GLU A 80 -13.40 -2.13 -2.57
CA GLU A 80 -13.51 -3.05 -3.69
C GLU A 80 -13.66 -2.23 -4.98
N VAL A 81 -12.65 -2.28 -5.85
CA VAL A 81 -12.60 -1.50 -7.09
C VAL A 81 -13.57 -2.07 -8.11
N ASN A 82 -14.44 -1.22 -8.65
CA ASN A 82 -15.37 -1.61 -9.71
C ASN A 82 -14.59 -2.00 -10.97
N ARG A 83 -14.99 -3.10 -11.61
CA ARG A 83 -14.43 -3.51 -12.91
C ARG A 83 -15.51 -3.80 -13.94
N PRO A 84 -15.30 -3.44 -15.22
CA PRO A 84 -16.26 -3.74 -16.29
C PRO A 84 -16.30 -5.22 -16.70
N ALA A 85 -15.18 -5.94 -16.54
CA ALA A 85 -15.05 -7.34 -16.96
C ALA A 85 -15.29 -8.31 -15.79
N PRO A 86 -15.70 -9.57 -16.01
CA PRO A 86 -15.79 -10.57 -14.95
C PRO A 86 -14.44 -10.80 -14.24
N GLY A 87 -14.45 -11.12 -12.94
CA GLY A 87 -13.26 -11.40 -12.13
C GLY A 87 -13.43 -11.00 -10.64
N LYS A 88 -12.41 -11.29 -9.81
CA LYS A 88 -12.34 -10.88 -8.40
C LYS A 88 -12.10 -9.38 -8.19
N GLY A 89 -11.58 -8.67 -9.19
CA GLY A 89 -11.28 -7.25 -9.08
C GLY A 89 -10.04 -6.94 -8.25
N GLY A 90 -10.03 -5.76 -7.63
CA GLY A 90 -8.93 -5.26 -6.82
C GLY A 90 -9.42 -4.70 -5.50
N LEU A 91 -8.59 -4.82 -4.47
CA LEU A 91 -8.82 -4.23 -3.16
C LEU A 91 -7.80 -3.12 -2.93
N ILE A 92 -8.28 -1.95 -2.52
CA ILE A 92 -7.44 -0.88 -2.00
C ILE A 92 -7.68 -0.77 -0.50
N LEU A 93 -6.65 -0.99 0.28
CA LEU A 93 -6.64 -0.74 1.72
C LEU A 93 -6.13 0.69 1.95
N LEU A 94 -7.00 1.57 2.42
CA LEU A 94 -6.69 2.97 2.70
C LEU A 94 -6.45 3.12 4.19
N ASN A 95 -5.30 3.66 4.57
CA ASN A 95 -4.96 3.94 5.97
C ASN A 95 -4.82 5.44 6.25
N SER A 96 -5.11 5.85 7.49
CA SER A 96 -5.04 7.24 7.93
C SER A 96 -3.74 7.57 8.66
N ASN A 97 -3.00 6.56 9.13
CA ASN A 97 -1.62 6.68 9.59
C ASN A 97 -0.68 5.92 8.65
N ARG A 98 0.51 6.49 8.41
CA ARG A 98 1.53 5.85 7.59
C ARG A 98 2.00 4.57 8.26
N THR A 99 1.86 3.46 7.55
CA THR A 99 2.29 2.14 8.00
C THR A 99 3.16 1.49 6.93
N PRO A 100 4.36 1.02 7.27
CA PRO A 100 5.16 0.23 6.36
C PRO A 100 4.66 -1.23 6.33
N PRO A 101 4.75 -1.93 5.19
CA PRO A 101 4.24 -3.30 5.04
C PRO A 101 5.20 -4.33 5.66
N MET A 102 5.41 -4.21 6.96
CA MET A 102 6.32 -5.02 7.78
C MET A 102 5.62 -6.19 8.48
N SER A 103 4.30 -6.26 8.37
CA SER A 103 3.44 -7.30 8.93
C SER A 103 2.33 -7.63 7.95
N ILE A 104 1.99 -8.91 7.78
CA ILE A 104 0.83 -9.30 6.99
C ILE A 104 -0.49 -8.87 7.64
N HIS A 105 -0.45 -8.54 8.94
CA HIS A 105 -1.60 -8.12 9.72
C HIS A 105 -2.11 -6.71 9.35
N GLU A 106 -1.32 -5.93 8.60
CA GLU A 106 -1.80 -4.71 7.92
C GLU A 106 -3.03 -5.00 7.04
N LEU A 107 -3.02 -6.15 6.35
CA LEU A 107 -4.11 -6.61 5.51
C LEU A 107 -5.17 -7.39 6.30
N THR A 108 -4.74 -8.33 7.16
CA THR A 108 -5.68 -9.25 7.81
C THR A 108 -6.54 -8.60 8.87
N CYS A 109 -6.08 -7.53 9.54
CA CYS A 109 -6.90 -6.78 10.48
C CYS A 109 -8.12 -6.10 9.82
N ALA A 110 -8.07 -5.85 8.51
CA ALA A 110 -9.16 -5.31 7.72
C ALA A 110 -10.00 -6.40 7.03
N GLY A 111 -9.82 -7.67 7.40
CA GLY A 111 -10.56 -8.81 6.84
C GLY A 111 -10.11 -9.21 5.42
N ILE A 112 -8.93 -8.78 4.97
CA ILE A 112 -8.34 -9.23 3.71
C ILE A 112 -7.57 -10.51 3.98
N VAL A 113 -7.98 -11.60 3.32
CA VAL A 113 -7.30 -12.90 3.38
C VAL A 113 -6.24 -12.93 2.26
N PRO A 114 -4.93 -12.92 2.59
CA PRO A 114 -3.85 -12.83 1.61
C PRO A 114 -3.86 -14.00 0.61
N GLU A 115 -4.16 -15.21 1.07
CA GLU A 115 -4.20 -16.43 0.27
C GLU A 115 -5.33 -16.42 -0.78
N GLN A 116 -6.31 -15.52 -0.63
CA GLN A 116 -7.37 -15.33 -1.61
C GLN A 116 -6.99 -14.33 -2.71
N GLN A 117 -5.83 -13.68 -2.62
CA GLN A 117 -5.33 -12.73 -3.60
C GLN A 117 -4.30 -13.40 -4.51
N LYS A 118 -4.34 -13.05 -5.79
CA LYS A 118 -3.33 -13.42 -6.78
C LYS A 118 -2.08 -12.54 -6.69
N ILE A 119 -2.25 -11.28 -6.25
CA ILE A 119 -1.17 -10.29 -6.17
C ILE A 119 -1.27 -9.52 -4.86
N LEU A 120 -0.19 -9.49 -4.08
CA LEU A 120 -0.04 -8.62 -2.92
C LEU A 120 1.00 -7.55 -3.26
N VAL A 121 0.62 -6.27 -3.20
CA VAL A 121 1.56 -5.16 -3.38
C VAL A 121 2.13 -4.77 -2.03
N ALA A 122 3.45 -4.90 -1.88
CA ALA A 122 4.17 -4.48 -0.68
C ALA A 122 5.15 -3.35 -1.04
N LYS A 123 4.93 -2.16 -0.49
CA LYS A 123 5.76 -0.98 -0.75
C LYS A 123 7.05 -1.01 0.07
N GLY A 124 8.07 -1.68 -0.46
CA GLY A 124 9.43 -1.74 0.07
C GLY A 124 10.25 -2.86 -0.59
N ALA A 125 11.58 -2.74 -0.56
CA ALA A 125 12.47 -3.72 -1.20
C ALA A 125 12.80 -4.92 -0.30
N VAL A 126 13.28 -4.66 0.92
CA VAL A 126 13.76 -5.71 1.84
C VAL A 126 12.79 -5.95 2.99
N ALA A 127 12.35 -4.86 3.63
CA ALA A 127 11.55 -4.97 4.84
C ALA A 127 10.27 -5.82 4.70
N PRO A 128 9.52 -5.76 3.59
CA PRO A 128 8.28 -6.52 3.50
C PRO A 128 8.49 -8.03 3.34
N ARG A 129 9.67 -8.47 2.89
CA ARG A 129 9.94 -9.87 2.60
C ARG A 129 9.64 -10.79 3.78
N ALA A 130 10.05 -10.41 4.99
CA ALA A 130 9.79 -11.19 6.20
C ALA A 130 8.30 -11.43 6.49
N ALA A 131 7.43 -10.50 6.06
CA ALA A 131 5.98 -10.59 6.25
C ALA A 131 5.23 -11.24 5.08
N TYR A 132 5.69 -11.02 3.85
CA TYR A 132 4.98 -11.43 2.63
C TYR A 132 5.53 -12.73 2.02
N GLU A 133 6.83 -13.04 2.14
CA GLU A 133 7.39 -14.32 1.64
C GLU A 133 6.65 -15.55 2.19
N PRO A 134 6.27 -15.62 3.49
CA PRO A 134 5.59 -16.80 4.01
C PRO A 134 4.20 -17.06 3.42
N VAL A 135 3.58 -16.07 2.77
CA VAL A 135 2.23 -16.16 2.20
C VAL A 135 2.23 -16.03 0.67
N CYS A 136 3.40 -15.94 0.04
CA CYS A 136 3.57 -15.77 -1.41
C CYS A 136 4.44 -16.89 -1.99
N GLN A 137 4.11 -17.36 -3.19
CA GLN A 137 4.96 -18.32 -3.90
C GLN A 137 6.20 -17.67 -4.52
N GLN A 138 6.10 -16.40 -4.90
CA GLN A 138 7.16 -15.65 -5.55
C GLN A 138 7.09 -14.19 -5.16
N ILE A 139 8.26 -13.56 -5.04
CA ILE A 139 8.41 -12.11 -4.94
C ILE A 139 8.98 -11.60 -6.26
N ILE A 140 8.33 -10.57 -6.80
CA ILE A 140 8.79 -9.84 -7.98
C ILE A 140 9.09 -8.43 -7.52
N GLU A 141 10.36 -8.04 -7.61
CA GLU A 141 10.76 -6.64 -7.40
C GLU A 141 10.42 -5.85 -8.66
N VAL A 142 9.77 -4.70 -8.47
CA VAL A 142 9.28 -3.85 -9.57
C VAL A 142 9.98 -2.51 -9.45
N ASP A 143 10.58 -2.05 -10.54
CA ASP A 143 11.21 -0.73 -10.63
C ASP A 143 10.14 0.37 -10.76
N THR A 144 9.55 0.73 -9.62
CA THR A 144 8.56 1.82 -9.54
C THR A 144 9.22 3.13 -9.15
N ALA A 145 8.74 4.23 -9.71
CA ALA A 145 9.13 5.58 -9.30
C ALA A 145 8.76 5.87 -7.82
N GLY A 146 9.46 6.83 -7.22
CA GLY A 146 9.20 7.31 -5.88
C GLY A 146 10.41 7.91 -5.19
N ALA A 147 10.19 8.58 -4.06
CA ALA A 147 11.23 9.11 -3.18
C ALA A 147 12.26 8.08 -2.69
N THR A 148 11.98 6.79 -2.81
CA THR A 148 12.89 5.69 -2.46
C THR A 148 13.46 4.97 -3.69
N SER A 149 13.30 5.53 -4.89
CA SER A 149 13.92 4.99 -6.10
C SER A 149 15.44 5.13 -6.00
N ILE A 150 16.16 4.11 -6.45
CA ILE A 150 17.63 4.15 -6.56
C ILE A 150 18.11 4.95 -7.78
N SER A 151 17.18 5.36 -8.65
CA SER A 151 17.46 6.05 -9.92
C SER A 151 17.25 7.57 -9.83
N ILE A 152 17.23 8.15 -8.62
CA ILE A 152 17.14 9.60 -8.44
C ILE A 152 18.45 10.23 -8.93
N PRO A 153 18.40 11.18 -9.89
CA PRO A 153 19.60 11.70 -10.52
C PRO A 153 20.32 12.72 -9.61
N GLN A 154 21.62 12.87 -9.83
CA GLN A 154 22.52 13.66 -8.98
C GLN A 154 22.05 15.10 -8.77
N GLU A 155 21.53 15.74 -9.82
CA GLU A 155 21.10 17.14 -9.82
C GLU A 155 19.94 17.43 -8.84
N GLN A 156 19.21 16.40 -8.40
CA GLN A 156 18.15 16.54 -7.40
C GLN A 156 18.67 16.59 -5.96
N TYR A 157 19.95 16.32 -5.72
CA TYR A 157 20.56 16.36 -4.40
C TYR A 157 21.28 17.69 -4.13
N HIS A 158 20.73 18.52 -3.23
CA HIS A 158 21.30 19.83 -2.93
C HIS A 158 22.45 19.83 -1.90
N LEU A 159 22.44 18.89 -0.95
CA LEU A 159 23.39 18.83 0.17
C LEU A 159 24.32 17.61 0.12
N ALA A 160 24.13 16.72 -0.86
CA ALA A 160 24.98 15.56 -1.01
C ALA A 160 26.37 15.96 -1.53
N ARG A 161 27.38 15.17 -1.18
CA ARG A 161 28.73 15.34 -1.74
C ARG A 161 28.68 15.08 -3.24
N GLN A 162 29.18 16.00 -4.04
CA GLN A 162 29.21 15.83 -5.50
C GLN A 162 30.24 14.78 -5.95
N THR A 163 31.04 14.26 -5.02
CA THR A 163 32.11 13.31 -5.29
C THR A 163 31.75 11.87 -4.93
N LEU A 164 30.46 11.53 -4.87
CA LEU A 164 30.04 10.15 -4.64
C LEU A 164 30.54 9.26 -5.79
N TYR A 165 30.99 8.06 -5.45
CA TYR A 165 31.55 7.12 -6.44
C TYR A 165 30.60 6.85 -7.61
N GLU A 166 29.30 6.77 -7.32
CA GLU A 166 28.25 6.51 -8.31
C GLU A 166 28.02 7.66 -9.29
N TRP A 167 28.51 8.87 -8.99
CA TRP A 167 28.30 10.08 -9.79
C TRP A 167 29.52 10.49 -10.63
N ASN A 168 30.67 9.88 -10.36
CA ASN A 168 31.94 10.20 -11.02
C ASN A 168 32.35 9.19 -12.10
N ARG A 169 31.39 8.45 -12.68
CA ARG A 169 31.64 7.46 -13.73
C ARG A 169 31.48 8.05 -15.13
#